data_AF-A0A3D3JTJ4-F1
#
_entry.id   AF-A0A3D3JTJ4-F1
#
_cell.length_a   1.000
_cell.length_b   1.000
_cell.length_c   1.000
_cell.angle_alpha   90.00
_cell.angle_beta   90.00
_cell.angle_gamma   90.00
#
_symmetry.space_group_name_H-M   'P 1'
#
loop_
_entity.id
_entity.type
_entity.pdbx_description
1 polymer ?
#
loop_
_entity_poly.entity_id
_entity_poly.type
_entity_poly.pdbx_seq_one_letter_code
_entity_poly.pdbx_strand_id
1 'polypeptide(L)'
;MPLPNVPPNFEELWTWVNRDERRATFKDQGVDWQLMRAVRAYYYGCISFVDFQIGRMLETLERRGQLDNTLVLFMSDHGDMLGDLLTFHLGSMHEGAAHIPLLARLPGTFEAGRRCDHPASLVDIAPTILNRTGAGTMPGLDGIDLNELANGQIERNEVFIQFQHAERGIYAVVNDRWKYAYSAGDDKAFLFDRRQDPQETNNVADMPMTNAIQEEMKAVLLRHLNECGETTAANGDDWRRYPDWQPPTSPIVGQRVYHHQWADHSIPGYTDD
;
A
#
# COMPACT_ATOMS: atom_id res chain seq x y z
N MET A 1 -14.86 10.26 -15.72
CA MET A 1 -13.76 9.61 -14.98
C MET A 1 -12.45 10.30 -15.31
N PRO A 2 -11.66 10.70 -14.30
CA PRO A 2 -10.32 11.24 -14.53
C PRO A 2 -9.46 10.20 -15.26
N LEU A 3 -8.55 10.68 -16.10
CA LEU A 3 -7.50 9.82 -16.65
C LEU A 3 -6.52 9.44 -15.52
N PRO A 4 -5.82 8.30 -15.65
CA PRO A 4 -4.78 7.98 -14.70
C PRO A 4 -3.63 8.98 -14.71
N ASN A 5 -2.93 9.09 -13.59
CA ASN A 5 -1.74 9.93 -13.48
C ASN A 5 -0.55 9.26 -14.19
N VAL A 6 -0.12 9.82 -15.31
CA VAL A 6 1.01 9.32 -16.12
C VAL A 6 1.92 10.51 -16.42
N PRO A 7 2.81 10.89 -15.48
CA PRO A 7 3.73 12.00 -15.67
C PRO A 7 4.75 11.71 -16.80
N PRO A 8 5.39 12.73 -17.39
CA PRO A 8 6.55 12.50 -18.24
C PRO A 8 7.61 11.69 -17.47
N ASN A 9 8.16 10.63 -18.08
CA ASN A 9 9.12 9.71 -17.47
C ASN A 9 8.56 8.84 -16.32
N PHE A 10 7.26 8.51 -16.34
CA PHE A 10 6.66 7.60 -15.36
C PHE A 10 7.40 6.26 -15.22
N GLU A 11 8.13 5.81 -16.24
CA GLU A 11 8.96 4.60 -16.19
C GLU A 11 10.09 4.69 -15.16
N GLU A 12 10.59 5.90 -14.86
CA GLU A 12 11.59 6.12 -13.82
C GLU A 12 11.03 5.90 -12.41
N LEU A 13 9.71 5.93 -12.26
CA LEU A 13 9.03 5.71 -11.00
C LEU A 13 8.79 4.22 -10.73
N TRP A 14 8.98 3.36 -11.74
CA TRP A 14 8.74 1.93 -11.59
C TRP A 14 9.82 1.20 -10.80
N THR A 15 9.33 0.27 -9.99
CA THR A 15 10.11 -0.83 -9.43
C THR A 15 10.07 -2.07 -10.33
N TRP A 16 10.86 -3.10 -10.00
CA TRP A 16 10.88 -4.38 -10.73
C TRP A 16 9.49 -5.00 -10.87
N VAL A 17 8.65 -4.89 -9.83
CA VAL A 17 7.30 -5.47 -9.83
C VAL A 17 6.38 -4.73 -10.79
N ASN A 18 6.48 -3.40 -10.91
CA ASN A 18 5.72 -2.63 -11.89
C ASN A 18 6.10 -3.01 -13.32
N ARG A 19 7.41 -3.23 -13.56
CA ARG A 19 7.89 -3.74 -14.84
C ARG A 19 7.37 -5.14 -15.12
N ASP A 20 7.34 -6.03 -14.12
CA ASP A 20 6.85 -7.40 -14.30
C ASP A 20 5.34 -7.44 -14.58
N GLU A 21 4.54 -6.74 -13.77
CA GLU A 21 3.08 -6.64 -13.94
C GLU A 21 2.70 -6.07 -15.32
N ARG A 22 3.41 -5.03 -15.78
CA ARG A 22 3.14 -4.40 -17.08
C ARG A 22 3.26 -5.37 -18.26
N ARG A 23 4.16 -6.35 -18.17
CA ARG A 23 4.36 -7.37 -19.22
C ARG A 23 3.09 -8.20 -19.44
N ALA A 24 2.25 -8.31 -18.42
CA ALA A 24 0.97 -8.99 -18.49
C ALA A 24 -0.15 -8.13 -19.06
N THR A 25 -0.17 -6.84 -18.70
CA THR A 25 -1.36 -6.00 -18.83
C THR A 25 -1.49 -5.34 -20.21
N PHE A 26 -0.38 -4.97 -20.86
CA PHE A 26 -0.41 -4.18 -22.11
C PHE A 26 0.14 -4.92 -23.33
N LYS A 27 -0.02 -6.26 -23.36
CA LYS A 27 0.74 -7.18 -24.23
C LYS A 27 1.05 -6.64 -25.63
N ASP A 28 0.08 -6.13 -26.42
CA ASP A 28 0.38 -5.78 -27.82
C ASP A 28 -0.40 -4.58 -28.42
N GLN A 29 -1.31 -3.93 -27.67
CA GLN A 29 -2.32 -3.02 -28.24
C GLN A 29 -2.14 -1.54 -27.86
N GLY A 30 -1.04 -1.18 -27.17
CA GLY A 30 -0.86 0.16 -26.62
C GLY A 30 -1.87 0.49 -25.51
N VAL A 31 -2.09 1.78 -25.26
CA VAL A 31 -3.02 2.25 -24.21
C VAL A 31 -4.32 2.72 -24.85
N ASP A 32 -5.42 2.03 -24.57
CA ASP A 32 -6.77 2.52 -24.86
C ASP A 32 -7.28 3.37 -23.69
N TRP A 33 -7.28 4.69 -23.88
CA TRP A 33 -7.72 5.65 -22.88
C TRP A 33 -9.21 5.61 -22.58
N GLN A 34 -10.04 5.13 -23.51
CA GLN A 34 -11.48 4.96 -23.27
C GLN A 34 -11.72 3.70 -22.42
N LEU A 35 -11.02 2.61 -22.72
CA LEU A 35 -11.03 1.42 -21.88
C LEU A 35 -10.55 1.76 -20.45
N MET A 36 -9.48 2.53 -20.32
CA MET A 36 -8.95 2.97 -19.02
C MET A 36 -10.00 3.76 -18.21
N ARG A 37 -10.72 4.68 -18.87
CA ARG A 37 -11.84 5.41 -18.25
C ARG A 37 -12.98 4.48 -17.85
N ALA A 38 -13.30 3.49 -18.67
CA ALA A 38 -14.33 2.52 -18.38
C ALA A 38 -13.96 1.66 -17.16
N VAL A 39 -12.73 1.15 -17.08
CA VAL A 39 -12.23 0.39 -15.92
C VAL A 39 -12.35 1.21 -14.63
N ARG A 40 -11.89 2.47 -14.63
CA ARG A 40 -12.05 3.35 -13.46
C ARG A 40 -13.51 3.62 -13.13
N ALA A 41 -14.38 3.79 -14.14
CA ALA A 41 -15.83 3.98 -13.92
C ALA A 41 -16.44 2.76 -13.22
N TYR A 42 -16.11 1.55 -13.66
CA TYR A 42 -16.57 0.32 -13.04
C TYR A 42 -16.06 0.20 -11.60
N TYR A 43 -14.78 0.48 -11.36
CA TYR A 43 -14.22 0.49 -10.00
C TYR A 43 -14.99 1.46 -9.08
N TYR A 44 -15.27 2.67 -9.54
CA TYR A 44 -16.03 3.66 -8.74
C TYR A 44 -17.48 3.21 -8.53
N GLY A 45 -18.09 2.54 -9.51
CA GLY A 45 -19.39 1.90 -9.35
C GLY A 45 -19.38 0.83 -8.26
N CYS A 46 -18.32 0.02 -8.17
CA CYS A 46 -18.13 -0.94 -7.09
C CYS A 46 -18.00 -0.26 -5.73
N ILE A 47 -17.25 0.85 -5.63
CA ILE A 47 -17.17 1.65 -4.39
C ILE A 47 -18.56 2.12 -3.97
N SER A 48 -19.34 2.72 -4.89
CA SER A 48 -20.70 3.18 -4.57
C SER A 48 -21.63 2.04 -4.13
N PHE A 49 -21.46 0.85 -4.70
CA PHE A 49 -22.21 -0.33 -4.28
C PHE A 49 -21.83 -0.76 -2.86
N VAL A 50 -20.53 -0.81 -2.53
CA VAL A 50 -20.04 -1.13 -1.18
C VAL A 50 -20.54 -0.10 -0.17
N ASP A 51 -20.44 1.19 -0.47
CA ASP A 51 -20.96 2.28 0.36
C ASP A 51 -22.46 2.09 0.69
N PHE A 52 -23.26 1.78 -0.33
CA PHE A 52 -24.68 1.48 -0.14
C PHE A 52 -24.92 0.27 0.80
N GLN A 53 -24.11 -0.79 0.69
CA GLN A 53 -24.22 -1.95 1.59
C GLN A 53 -23.81 -1.62 3.03
N ILE A 54 -22.75 -0.82 3.22
CA ILE A 54 -22.33 -0.34 4.54
C ILE A 54 -23.45 0.49 5.17
N GLY A 55 -24.09 1.39 4.40
CA GLY A 55 -25.25 2.15 4.86
C GLY A 55 -26.37 1.27 5.42
N ARG A 56 -26.68 0.15 4.75
CA ARG A 56 -27.69 -0.82 5.22
C ARG A 56 -27.28 -1.51 6.52
N MET A 57 -25.99 -1.82 6.70
CA MET A 57 -25.47 -2.40 7.93
C MET A 57 -25.61 -1.40 9.09
N LEU A 58 -25.20 -0.14 8.87
CA LEU A 58 -25.29 0.93 9.87
C LEU A 58 -26.75 1.24 10.24
N GLU A 59 -27.66 1.35 9.27
CA GLU A 59 -29.10 1.54 9.51
C GLU A 59 -29.68 0.38 10.35
N THR A 60 -29.20 -0.85 10.12
CA THR A 60 -29.64 -2.01 10.90
C THR A 60 -29.14 -1.93 12.35
N LEU A 61 -27.89 -1.52 12.58
CA LEU A 61 -27.37 -1.28 13.92
C LEU A 61 -28.13 -0.14 14.63
N GLU A 62 -28.48 0.92 13.91
CA GLU A 62 -29.23 2.05 14.43
C GLU A 62 -30.66 1.64 14.84
N ARG A 63 -31.40 0.95 13.96
CA ARG A 63 -32.75 0.43 14.26
C ARG A 63 -32.79 -0.50 15.47
N ARG A 64 -31.69 -1.20 15.75
CA ARG A 64 -31.55 -2.09 16.91
C ARG A 64 -31.06 -1.38 18.17
N GLY A 65 -30.77 -0.08 18.10
CA GLY A 65 -30.19 0.68 19.22
C GLY A 65 -28.77 0.25 19.57
N GLN A 66 -28.05 -0.39 18.64
CA GLN A 66 -26.71 -0.95 18.89
C GLN A 66 -25.59 -0.08 18.32
N LEU A 67 -25.91 0.86 17.42
CA LEU A 67 -24.91 1.63 16.68
C LEU A 67 -23.98 2.43 17.61
N ASP A 68 -24.50 3.01 18.69
CA ASP A 68 -23.68 3.83 19.61
C ASP A 68 -22.80 2.99 20.55
N ASN A 69 -23.08 1.68 20.66
CA ASN A 69 -22.28 0.72 21.42
C ASN A 69 -21.46 -0.21 20.50
N THR A 70 -21.25 0.19 19.24
CA THR A 70 -20.49 -0.60 18.26
C THR A 70 -19.29 0.20 17.79
N LEU A 71 -18.09 -0.36 17.96
CA LEU A 71 -16.89 0.13 17.30
C LEU A 71 -16.97 -0.19 15.80
N VAL A 72 -16.96 0.84 14.97
CA VAL A 72 -16.92 0.70 13.51
C VAL A 72 -15.54 1.16 13.02
N LEU A 73 -14.81 0.24 12.39
CA LEU A 73 -13.57 0.51 11.67
C LEU A 73 -13.82 0.22 10.19
N PHE A 74 -13.62 1.20 9.33
CA PHE A 74 -13.68 1.04 7.88
C PHE A 74 -12.29 1.31 7.30
N MET A 75 -11.78 0.36 6.53
CA MET A 75 -10.45 0.42 5.94
C MET A 75 -10.35 -0.49 4.71
N SER A 76 -9.28 -0.31 3.94
CA SER A 76 -8.85 -1.27 2.91
C SER A 76 -7.59 -1.99 3.40
N ASP A 77 -7.31 -3.19 2.91
CA ASP A 77 -6.01 -3.85 3.12
C ASP A 77 -4.93 -3.23 2.23
N HIS A 78 -5.32 -2.75 1.05
CA HIS A 78 -4.49 -2.00 0.13
C HIS A 78 -5.31 -1.14 -0.86
N GLY A 79 -4.62 -0.30 -1.63
CA GLY A 79 -5.17 0.45 -2.76
C GLY A 79 -5.03 -0.28 -4.10
N ASP A 80 -5.20 0.46 -5.19
CA ASP A 80 -4.98 -0.02 -6.56
C ASP A 80 -4.49 1.15 -7.41
N MET A 81 -3.44 0.93 -8.19
CA MET A 81 -2.90 1.94 -9.11
C MET A 81 -3.92 2.37 -10.18
N LEU A 82 -4.88 1.52 -10.56
CA LEU A 82 -5.97 1.85 -11.50
C LEU A 82 -5.52 2.60 -12.77
N GLY A 83 -4.38 2.17 -13.32
CA GLY A 83 -3.76 2.73 -14.52
C GLY A 83 -2.75 3.86 -14.26
N ASP A 84 -2.63 4.36 -13.03
CA ASP A 84 -1.62 5.36 -12.67
C ASP A 84 -0.22 4.75 -12.91
N LEU A 85 0.70 5.55 -13.45
CA LEU A 85 2.00 5.08 -13.96
C LEU A 85 1.90 3.95 -14.99
N LEU A 86 0.73 3.76 -15.61
CA LEU A 86 0.40 2.62 -16.47
C LEU A 86 0.65 1.27 -15.77
N THR A 87 0.31 1.18 -14.48
CA THR A 87 0.32 -0.04 -13.67
C THR A 87 -1.06 -0.24 -13.04
N PHE A 88 -1.29 -1.45 -12.51
CA PHE A 88 -2.52 -1.84 -11.81
C PHE A 88 -2.14 -2.65 -10.58
N HIS A 89 -3.07 -2.83 -9.65
CA HIS A 89 -2.90 -3.67 -8.45
C HIS A 89 -1.97 -3.07 -7.37
N LEU A 90 -1.65 -3.91 -6.38
CA LEU A 90 -0.95 -3.58 -5.13
C LEU A 90 0.58 -3.53 -5.28
N GLY A 91 1.18 -4.08 -6.35
CA GLY A 91 2.64 -4.30 -6.49
C GLY A 91 3.47 -3.02 -6.56
N SER A 92 3.40 -2.17 -5.55
CA SER A 92 4.00 -0.85 -5.50
C SER A 92 3.99 -0.27 -4.08
N MET A 93 4.99 0.56 -3.81
CA MET A 93 5.11 1.47 -2.67
C MET A 93 4.35 2.80 -2.85
N HIS A 94 3.84 3.05 -4.06
CA HIS A 94 3.19 4.31 -4.41
C HIS A 94 1.90 4.54 -3.62
N GLU A 95 1.51 5.81 -3.44
CA GLU A 95 0.30 6.20 -2.72
C GLU A 95 -0.94 5.48 -3.25
N GLY A 96 -1.06 5.30 -4.58
CA GLY A 96 -2.20 4.58 -5.18
C GLY A 96 -2.38 3.14 -4.66
N ALA A 97 -1.30 2.47 -4.29
CA ALA A 97 -1.32 1.12 -3.74
C ALA A 97 -1.27 1.08 -2.20
N ALA A 98 -0.56 2.01 -1.56
CA ALA A 98 -0.28 1.95 -0.13
C ALA A 98 -1.12 2.89 0.74
N HIS A 99 -1.65 3.99 0.20
CA HIS A 99 -2.44 4.96 0.96
C HIS A 99 -3.93 4.60 0.90
N ILE A 100 -4.40 4.01 2.01
CA ILE A 100 -5.75 3.46 2.15
C ILE A 100 -6.66 4.36 2.97
N PRO A 101 -7.99 4.25 2.81
CA PRO A 101 -8.91 4.86 3.77
C PRO A 101 -8.79 4.18 5.13
N LEU A 102 -8.93 4.95 6.20
CA LEU A 102 -9.10 4.46 7.57
C LEU A 102 -10.04 5.40 8.32
N LEU A 103 -11.22 4.90 8.66
CA LEU A 103 -12.23 5.62 9.44
C LEU A 103 -12.53 4.82 10.71
N ALA A 104 -12.62 5.51 11.84
CA ALA A 104 -12.97 4.93 13.12
C ALA A 104 -14.14 5.69 13.76
N ARG A 105 -15.14 4.96 14.25
CA ARG A 105 -16.29 5.51 14.97
C ARG A 105 -16.59 4.69 16.21
N LEU A 106 -16.60 5.37 17.36
CA LEU A 106 -17.17 4.90 18.61
C LEU A 106 -17.49 6.14 19.45
N PRO A 107 -18.77 6.46 19.71
CA PRO A 107 -19.16 7.62 20.51
C PRO A 107 -18.45 7.64 21.87
N GLY A 108 -17.97 8.83 22.29
CA GLY A 108 -17.22 9.01 23.53
C GLY A 108 -15.76 8.54 23.48
N THR A 109 -15.33 7.88 22.40
CA THR A 109 -13.92 7.56 22.14
C THR A 109 -13.38 8.45 21.04
N PHE A 110 -13.87 8.28 19.80
CA PHE A 110 -13.41 9.07 18.65
C PHE A 110 -14.27 10.33 18.49
N GLU A 111 -13.62 11.49 18.40
CA GLU A 111 -14.30 12.76 18.14
C GLU A 111 -14.91 12.77 16.73
N ALA A 112 -16.21 13.09 16.64
CA ALA A 112 -16.93 13.09 15.38
C ALA A 112 -16.41 14.18 14.43
N GLY A 113 -16.15 13.80 13.17
CA GLY A 113 -15.69 14.72 12.13
C GLY A 113 -14.21 15.11 12.24
N ARG A 114 -13.49 14.60 13.24
CA ARG A 114 -12.06 14.87 13.40
C ARG A 114 -11.26 14.19 12.28
N ARG A 115 -10.32 14.94 11.72
CA ARG A 115 -9.27 14.42 10.83
C ARG A 115 -7.96 14.33 11.60
N CYS A 116 -7.28 13.19 11.47
CA CYS A 116 -5.95 12.95 12.02
C CYS A 116 -4.96 12.85 10.86
N ASP A 117 -3.92 13.68 10.87
CA ASP A 117 -2.86 13.66 9.85
C ASP A 117 -1.59 12.94 10.34
N HIS A 118 -1.62 12.36 11.55
CA HIS A 118 -0.54 11.49 12.01
C HIS A 118 -0.46 10.21 11.16
N PRO A 119 0.74 9.73 10.81
CA PRO A 119 0.91 8.47 10.08
C PRO A 119 0.20 7.33 10.80
N ALA A 120 -0.60 6.55 10.05
CA ALA A 120 -1.39 5.41 10.51
C ALA A 120 -1.03 4.13 9.75
N SER A 121 -1.10 2.95 10.39
CA SER A 121 -0.82 1.66 9.77
C SER A 121 -1.86 0.60 10.15
N LEU A 122 -2.01 -0.41 9.30
CA LEU A 122 -2.92 -1.53 9.52
C LEU A 122 -2.60 -2.33 10.80
N VAL A 123 -1.35 -2.30 11.27
CA VAL A 123 -0.95 -2.94 12.54
C VAL A 123 -1.63 -2.29 13.76
N ASP A 124 -2.12 -1.06 13.64
CA ASP A 124 -2.79 -0.32 14.73
C ASP A 124 -4.21 -0.82 15.03
N ILE A 125 -4.79 -1.61 14.12
CA ILE A 125 -6.16 -2.08 14.23
C ILE A 125 -6.32 -3.04 15.42
N ALA A 126 -5.38 -3.97 15.58
CA ALA A 126 -5.40 -4.93 16.68
C ALA A 126 -5.36 -4.27 18.07
N PRO A 127 -4.36 -3.42 18.41
CA PRO A 127 -4.32 -2.75 19.72
C PRO A 127 -5.53 -1.84 19.94
N THR A 128 -6.03 -1.16 18.90
CA THR A 128 -7.25 -0.34 18.99
C THR A 128 -8.47 -1.17 19.40
N ILE A 129 -8.67 -2.35 18.80
CA ILE A 129 -9.81 -3.23 19.17
C ILE A 129 -9.65 -3.75 20.61
N LEU A 130 -8.46 -4.21 20.97
CA LEU A 130 -8.18 -4.78 22.29
C LEU A 130 -8.43 -3.77 23.43
N ASN A 131 -7.97 -2.53 23.24
CA ASN A 131 -8.13 -1.45 24.22
C ASN A 131 -9.58 -0.99 24.39
N ARG A 132 -10.48 -1.29 23.44
CA ARG A 132 -11.91 -0.91 23.51
C ARG A 132 -12.81 -2.05 23.93
N THR A 133 -12.36 -3.29 23.78
CA THR A 133 -13.10 -4.49 24.19
C THR A 133 -12.82 -4.90 25.63
N GLY A 134 -11.83 -4.28 26.30
CA GLY A 134 -11.41 -4.67 27.65
C GLY A 134 -10.68 -6.01 27.70
N ALA A 135 -10.30 -6.57 26.53
CA ALA A 135 -9.57 -7.82 26.41
C ALA A 135 -8.11 -7.74 26.89
N GLY A 136 -7.64 -6.54 27.25
CA GLY A 136 -6.29 -6.27 27.72
C GLY A 136 -5.27 -6.15 26.58
N THR A 137 -4.03 -5.82 26.92
CA THR A 137 -2.92 -5.70 25.95
C THR A 137 -2.36 -7.08 25.60
N MET A 138 -2.16 -7.36 24.32
CA MET A 138 -1.38 -8.51 23.87
C MET A 138 0.09 -8.09 23.72
N PRO A 139 1.06 -8.76 24.39
CA PRO A 139 2.47 -8.42 24.23
C PRO A 139 2.93 -8.74 22.80
N GLY A 140 3.83 -7.92 22.26
CA GLY A 140 4.44 -8.13 20.94
C GLY A 140 3.58 -7.67 19.76
N LEU A 141 2.61 -6.77 19.97
CA LEU A 141 1.97 -6.06 18.86
C LEU A 141 2.85 -4.88 18.42
N ASP A 142 2.98 -4.71 17.10
CA ASP A 142 3.78 -3.63 16.51
C ASP A 142 3.02 -2.29 16.43
N GLY A 143 1.69 -2.33 16.47
CA GLY A 143 0.85 -1.15 16.34
C GLY A 143 0.55 -0.43 17.65
N ILE A 144 -0.12 0.71 17.52
CA ILE A 144 -0.57 1.55 18.64
C ILE A 144 -2.08 1.81 18.58
N ASP A 145 -2.66 2.29 19.67
CA ASP A 145 -4.07 2.63 19.71
C ASP A 145 -4.38 3.87 18.88
N LEU A 146 -5.29 3.76 17.91
CA LEU A 146 -5.64 4.85 17.00
C LEU A 146 -6.31 6.03 17.71
N ASN A 147 -6.99 5.82 18.84
CA ASN A 147 -7.58 6.92 19.60
C ASN A 147 -6.49 7.68 20.38
N GLU A 148 -5.53 6.97 20.96
CA GLU A 148 -4.38 7.60 21.61
C GLU A 148 -3.52 8.37 20.62
N LEU A 149 -3.26 7.79 19.44
CA LEU A 149 -2.57 8.46 18.34
C LEU A 149 -3.35 9.69 17.87
N ALA A 150 -4.66 9.55 17.62
CA ALA A 150 -5.48 10.67 17.18
C ALA A 150 -5.40 11.81 18.20
N ASN A 151 -5.51 11.53 19.50
CA ASN A 151 -5.45 12.53 20.56
C ASN A 151 -4.04 13.07 20.89
N GLY A 152 -3.00 12.65 20.16
CA GLY A 152 -1.62 13.08 20.41
C GLY A 152 -1.08 12.58 21.75
N GLN A 153 -1.65 11.50 22.29
CA GLN A 153 -1.16 10.86 23.53
C GLN A 153 0.04 9.96 23.24
N ILE A 154 0.09 9.40 22.03
CA ILE A 154 1.25 8.70 21.48
C ILE A 154 1.70 9.45 20.23
N GLU A 155 2.98 9.80 20.18
CA GLU A 155 3.60 10.34 18.99
C GLU A 155 4.14 9.20 18.12
N ARG A 156 3.78 9.21 16.84
CA ARG A 156 4.43 8.41 15.80
C ARG A 156 4.78 9.31 14.63
N ASN A 157 6.06 9.35 14.31
CA ASN A 157 6.59 10.19 13.25
C ASN A 157 6.62 9.47 11.90
N GLU A 158 6.71 8.14 11.89
CA GLU A 158 6.81 7.36 10.67
C GLU A 158 6.04 6.03 10.70
N VAL A 159 5.69 5.54 9.51
CA VAL A 159 5.18 4.18 9.27
C VAL A 159 6.00 3.50 8.18
N PHE A 160 5.96 2.18 8.17
CA PHE A 160 6.76 1.34 7.28
C PHE A 160 5.88 0.58 6.30
N ILE A 161 6.37 0.40 5.08
CA ILE A 161 5.75 -0.41 4.04
C ILE A 161 6.79 -1.42 3.59
N GLN A 162 6.37 -2.68 3.46
CA GLN A 162 7.20 -3.74 2.92
C GLN A 162 6.43 -4.56 1.90
N PHE A 163 7.06 -4.84 0.77
CA PHE A 163 6.60 -5.81 -0.21
C PHE A 163 7.72 -6.82 -0.48
N GLN A 164 7.43 -8.11 -0.32
CA GLN A 164 8.41 -9.20 -0.41
C GLN A 164 9.61 -9.00 0.55
N HIS A 165 10.70 -9.74 0.35
CA HIS A 165 11.95 -9.63 1.11
C HIS A 165 13.15 -9.99 0.22
N ALA A 166 14.38 -9.85 0.74
CA ALA A 166 15.63 -10.18 0.06
C ALA A 166 15.75 -9.50 -1.33
N GLU A 167 16.16 -10.24 -2.37
CA GLU A 167 16.37 -9.72 -3.73
C GLU A 167 15.11 -9.17 -4.41
N ARG A 168 13.92 -9.45 -3.86
CA ARG A 168 12.64 -8.91 -4.33
C ARG A 168 12.05 -7.86 -3.40
N GLY A 169 12.73 -7.56 -2.30
CA GLY A 169 12.24 -6.64 -1.28
C GLY A 169 12.07 -5.22 -1.81
N ILE A 170 10.94 -4.63 -1.48
CA ILE A 170 10.71 -3.19 -1.52
C ILE A 170 10.43 -2.77 -0.09
N TYR A 171 11.26 -1.86 0.41
CA TYR A 171 11.19 -1.38 1.79
C TYR A 171 11.00 0.13 1.76
N ALA A 172 10.03 0.64 2.50
CA ALA A 172 9.75 2.06 2.52
C ALA A 172 9.42 2.55 3.93
N VAL A 173 9.78 3.80 4.18
CA VAL A 173 9.42 4.56 5.36
C VAL A 173 8.73 5.85 4.93
N VAL A 174 7.65 6.18 5.62
CA VAL A 174 6.80 7.33 5.33
C VAL A 174 6.63 8.14 6.59
N ASN A 175 6.98 9.42 6.54
CA ASN A 175 6.60 10.39 7.56
C ASN A 175 5.62 11.43 6.96
N ASP A 176 5.33 12.47 7.74
CA ASP A 176 4.41 13.54 7.36
C ASP A 176 4.82 14.30 6.07
N ARG A 177 6.12 14.35 5.74
CA ARG A 177 6.60 15.05 4.53
C ARG A 177 7.25 14.16 3.50
N TRP A 178 8.01 13.16 3.91
CA TRP A 178 8.89 12.39 3.04
C TRP A 178 8.43 10.95 2.98
N LYS A 179 8.50 10.38 1.79
CA LYS A 179 8.51 8.92 1.59
C LYS A 179 9.85 8.54 0.98
N TYR A 180 10.56 7.66 1.66
CA TYR A 180 11.74 7.00 1.11
C TYR A 180 11.40 5.55 0.85
N ALA A 181 11.81 5.02 -0.30
CA ALA A 181 11.72 3.61 -0.62
C ALA A 181 13.01 3.10 -1.24
N TYR A 182 13.30 1.83 -1.02
CA TYR A 182 14.41 1.11 -1.65
C TYR A 182 13.88 -0.16 -2.31
N SER A 183 14.19 -0.34 -3.58
CA SER A 183 13.89 -1.56 -4.33
C SER A 183 15.16 -2.39 -4.47
N ALA A 184 15.24 -3.50 -3.75
CA ALA A 184 16.42 -4.37 -3.74
C ALA A 184 16.68 -5.04 -5.09
N GLY A 185 15.61 -5.38 -5.82
CA GLY A 185 15.71 -5.99 -7.15
C GLY A 185 16.20 -5.04 -8.24
N ASP A 186 16.20 -3.74 -7.97
CA ASP A 186 16.62 -2.68 -8.91
C ASP A 186 17.86 -1.93 -8.45
N ASP A 187 18.34 -2.24 -7.25
CA ASP A 187 19.38 -1.48 -6.56
C ASP A 187 19.09 0.03 -6.46
N LYS A 188 17.80 0.40 -6.37
CA LYS A 188 17.33 1.77 -6.62
C LYS A 188 16.61 2.38 -5.41
N ALA A 189 16.99 3.62 -5.09
CA ALA A 189 16.30 4.46 -4.11
C ALA A 189 15.24 5.36 -4.77
N PHE A 190 14.19 5.62 -4.00
CA PHE A 190 13.14 6.57 -4.34
C PHE A 190 12.93 7.50 -3.15
N LEU A 191 12.80 8.79 -3.43
CA LEU A 191 12.48 9.80 -2.42
C LEU A 191 11.42 10.75 -2.99
N PHE A 192 10.32 10.95 -2.25
CA PHE A 192 9.21 11.81 -2.66
C PHE A 192 8.89 12.84 -1.56
N ASP A 193 8.77 14.12 -1.93
CA ASP A 193 8.23 15.17 -1.06
C ASP A 193 6.70 15.14 -1.15
N ARG A 194 6.03 14.49 -0.21
CA ARG A 194 4.57 14.28 -0.18
C ARG A 194 3.78 15.58 -0.04
N ARG A 195 4.42 16.66 0.44
CA ARG A 195 3.76 17.97 0.59
C ARG A 195 3.78 18.76 -0.71
N GLN A 196 4.86 18.67 -1.48
CA GLN A 196 4.99 19.37 -2.76
C GLN A 196 4.54 18.54 -3.95
N ASP A 197 4.71 17.22 -3.87
CA ASP A 197 4.39 16.24 -4.90
C ASP A 197 3.59 15.06 -4.29
N PRO A 198 2.33 15.32 -3.88
CA PRO A 198 1.47 14.28 -3.29
C PRO A 198 1.10 13.15 -4.27
N GLN A 199 1.37 13.34 -5.57
CA GLN A 199 1.13 12.35 -6.61
C GLN A 199 2.38 11.53 -6.97
N GLU A 200 3.50 11.75 -6.26
CA GLU A 200 4.76 11.02 -6.43
C GLU A 200 5.25 11.00 -7.88
N THR A 201 5.13 12.13 -8.55
CA THR A 201 5.49 12.30 -9.96
C THR A 201 6.97 12.51 -10.20
N ASN A 202 7.76 12.80 -9.16
CA ASN A 202 9.17 13.10 -9.27
C ASN A 202 10.01 12.41 -8.19
N ASN A 203 10.87 11.47 -8.60
CA ASN A 203 11.85 10.86 -7.71
C ASN A 203 13.03 11.82 -7.50
N VAL A 204 13.20 12.31 -6.26
CA VAL A 204 14.27 13.24 -5.89
C VAL A 204 15.42 12.58 -5.14
N ALA A 205 15.57 11.27 -5.19
CA ALA A 205 16.61 10.53 -4.48
C ALA A 205 18.05 10.99 -4.85
N ASP A 206 18.30 11.22 -6.14
CA ASP A 206 19.65 11.52 -6.64
C ASP A 206 19.96 13.04 -6.74
N MET A 207 19.15 13.89 -6.12
CA MET A 207 19.36 15.34 -6.17
C MET A 207 20.33 15.79 -5.06
N PRO A 208 21.37 16.60 -5.37
CA PRO A 208 22.32 17.07 -4.36
C PRO A 208 21.67 17.77 -3.15
N MET A 209 20.52 18.42 -3.35
CA MET A 209 19.80 19.15 -2.31
C MET A 209 19.02 18.25 -1.34
N THR A 210 18.76 16.99 -1.69
CA THR A 210 17.98 16.03 -0.90
C THR A 210 18.83 14.92 -0.28
N ASN A 211 20.14 14.85 -0.58
CA ASN A 211 21.06 13.84 -0.04
C ASN A 211 20.97 13.67 1.48
N ALA A 212 20.98 14.77 2.24
CA ALA A 212 20.90 14.70 3.70
C ALA A 212 19.58 14.08 4.19
N ILE A 213 18.48 14.38 3.49
CA ILE A 213 17.15 13.87 3.79
C ILE A 213 17.05 12.39 3.42
N GLN A 214 17.62 12.01 2.27
CA GLN A 214 17.69 10.61 1.86
C GLN A 214 18.44 9.77 2.88
N GLU A 215 19.63 10.20 3.31
CA GLU A 215 20.44 9.46 4.28
C GLU A 215 19.75 9.37 5.64
N GLU A 216 19.06 10.43 6.08
CA GLU A 216 18.25 10.41 7.29
C GLU A 216 17.12 9.36 7.20
N MET A 217 16.31 9.41 6.14
CA MET A 217 15.19 8.50 5.94
C MET A 217 15.66 7.04 5.78
N LYS A 218 16.76 6.83 5.03
CA LYS A 218 17.41 5.53 4.88
C LYS A 218 17.87 4.99 6.25
N ALA A 219 18.50 5.82 7.08
CA ALA A 219 18.96 5.41 8.40
C ALA A 219 17.81 5.02 9.34
N VAL A 220 16.67 5.74 9.27
CA VAL A 220 15.45 5.38 10.02
C VAL A 220 14.94 4.00 9.58
N LEU A 221 14.84 3.77 8.27
CA LEU A 221 14.35 2.50 7.74
C LEU A 221 15.27 1.33 8.08
N LEU A 222 16.59 1.48 7.90
CA LEU A 222 17.56 0.44 8.23
C LEU A 222 17.58 0.13 9.73
N ARG A 223 17.46 1.15 10.58
CA ARG A 223 17.34 0.94 12.03
C ARG A 223 16.12 0.09 12.35
N HIS A 224 14.96 0.43 11.81
CA HIS A 224 13.72 -0.34 12.02
C HIS A 224 13.89 -1.81 11.58
N LEU A 225 14.40 -2.04 10.37
CA LEU A 225 14.64 -3.40 9.86
C LEU A 225 15.61 -4.19 10.76
N ASN A 226 16.70 -3.56 11.21
CA ASN A 226 17.66 -4.18 12.11
C ASN A 226 17.06 -4.50 13.48
N GLU A 227 16.26 -3.60 14.06
CA GLU A 227 15.55 -3.81 15.34
C GLU A 227 14.53 -4.97 15.25
N CYS A 228 13.89 -5.13 14.08
CA CYS A 228 13.01 -6.26 13.78
C CYS A 228 13.76 -7.57 13.46
N GLY A 229 15.10 -7.55 13.38
CA GLY A 229 15.92 -8.72 13.04
C GLY A 229 15.84 -9.14 11.57
N GLU A 230 15.46 -8.23 10.66
CA GLU A 230 15.48 -8.47 9.22
C GLU A 230 16.94 -8.45 8.71
N THR A 231 17.42 -9.60 8.22
CA THR A 231 18.83 -9.82 7.82
C THR A 231 19.03 -9.92 6.32
N THR A 232 17.94 -9.92 5.55
CA THR A 232 17.96 -10.01 4.08
C THR A 232 17.96 -8.62 3.44
N ALA A 233 17.36 -7.62 4.09
CA ALA A 233 17.30 -6.26 3.55
C ALA A 233 18.63 -5.49 3.73
N ALA A 234 19.24 -5.61 4.91
CA ALA A 234 20.34 -4.77 5.36
C ALA A 234 21.62 -5.57 5.62
N ASN A 235 22.76 -4.90 5.52
CA ASN A 235 24.06 -5.37 5.97
C ASN A 235 24.70 -4.29 6.86
N GLY A 236 24.34 -4.29 8.14
CA GLY A 236 24.72 -3.22 9.07
C GLY A 236 23.97 -1.93 8.76
N ASP A 237 24.71 -0.87 8.45
CA ASP A 237 24.17 0.48 8.19
C ASP A 237 23.93 0.77 6.70
N ASP A 238 23.99 -0.25 5.83
CA ASP A 238 23.71 -0.10 4.39
C ASP A 238 22.86 -1.25 3.84
N TRP A 239 22.31 -1.04 2.64
CA TRP A 239 21.50 -2.04 1.94
C TRP A 239 22.34 -3.26 1.54
N ARG A 240 21.74 -4.44 1.69
CA ARG A 240 22.28 -5.63 1.05
C ARG A 240 22.02 -5.54 -0.45
N ARG A 241 23.10 -5.63 -1.23
CA ARG A 241 23.07 -5.55 -2.69
C ARG A 241 22.80 -6.92 -3.29
N TYR A 242 21.94 -6.96 -4.29
CA TYR A 242 21.56 -8.15 -5.03
C TYR A 242 21.82 -7.93 -6.52
N PRO A 243 21.99 -8.99 -7.32
CA PRO A 243 22.01 -8.85 -8.77
C PRO A 243 20.69 -8.25 -9.27
N ASP A 244 20.76 -7.37 -10.27
CA ASP A 244 19.58 -6.80 -10.92
C ASP A 244 18.59 -7.89 -11.32
N TRP A 245 17.33 -7.72 -10.91
CA TRP A 245 16.27 -8.64 -11.25
C TRP A 245 16.09 -8.70 -12.77
N GLN A 246 16.06 -9.93 -13.28
CA GLN A 246 15.81 -10.19 -14.70
C GLN A 246 14.42 -10.80 -14.88
N PRO A 247 13.56 -10.23 -15.75
CA PRO A 247 12.26 -10.82 -16.02
C PRO A 247 12.40 -12.22 -16.63
N PRO A 248 11.50 -13.16 -16.31
CA PRO A 248 11.39 -14.44 -17.04
C PRO A 248 11.29 -14.22 -18.54
N THR A 249 11.73 -15.16 -19.38
CA THR A 249 11.66 -15.01 -20.85
C THR A 249 10.22 -14.90 -21.38
N SER A 250 9.28 -15.65 -20.78
CA SER A 250 7.86 -15.55 -21.11
C SER A 250 7.17 -14.50 -20.24
N PRO A 251 6.34 -13.61 -20.82
CA PRO A 251 5.58 -12.61 -20.07
C PRO A 251 4.46 -13.22 -19.21
N ILE A 252 4.15 -14.51 -19.40
CA ILE A 252 3.07 -15.23 -18.71
C ILE A 252 3.60 -16.05 -17.52
N VAL A 253 4.90 -16.35 -17.49
CA VAL A 253 5.51 -17.11 -16.40
C VAL A 253 5.47 -16.26 -15.12
N GLY A 254 4.81 -16.77 -14.09
CA GLY A 254 4.65 -16.07 -12.81
C GLY A 254 3.44 -15.13 -12.74
N GLN A 255 2.69 -14.93 -13.83
CA GLN A 255 1.37 -14.33 -13.73
C GLN A 255 0.53 -15.19 -12.77
N ARG A 256 -0.22 -14.53 -11.87
CA ARG A 256 -1.31 -15.17 -11.13
C ARG A 256 -2.43 -15.55 -12.12
N VAL A 257 -2.13 -16.42 -13.08
CA VAL A 257 -3.17 -17.35 -13.49
C VAL A 257 -3.42 -18.16 -12.23
N TYR A 258 -4.65 -18.17 -11.76
CA TYR A 258 -5.08 -19.05 -10.67
C TYR A 258 -5.03 -20.51 -11.14
N HIS A 259 -3.91 -20.97 -11.70
CA HIS A 259 -3.53 -22.37 -11.86
C HIS A 259 -3.16 -22.91 -10.48
N HIS A 260 -4.11 -22.83 -9.57
CA HIS A 260 -3.98 -23.54 -8.32
C HIS A 260 -4.31 -25.00 -8.63
N GLN A 261 -3.55 -25.94 -8.06
CA GLN A 261 -3.70 -27.38 -8.31
C GLN A 261 -5.11 -27.97 -8.07
N TRP A 262 -6.04 -27.22 -7.46
CA TRP A 262 -7.44 -27.63 -7.27
C TRP A 262 -8.38 -27.18 -8.39
N ALA A 263 -7.94 -26.29 -9.29
CA ALA A 263 -8.70 -25.90 -10.47
C ALA A 263 -8.52 -26.99 -11.54
N ASP A 264 -9.50 -27.88 -11.67
CA ASP A 264 -9.57 -28.82 -12.79
C ASP A 264 -9.84 -28.01 -14.08
N HIS A 265 -8.80 -27.89 -14.90
CA HIS A 265 -8.87 -27.25 -16.21
C HIS A 265 -9.28 -28.23 -17.30
N SER A 266 -9.41 -29.53 -16.98
CA SER A 266 -9.86 -30.52 -17.94
C SER A 266 -11.38 -30.40 -18.11
N ILE A 267 -11.79 -30.08 -19.33
CA ILE A 267 -13.19 -30.21 -19.74
C ILE A 267 -13.26 -31.52 -20.52
N PRO A 268 -14.01 -32.54 -20.05
CA PRO A 268 -14.17 -33.79 -20.79
C PRO A 268 -14.59 -33.53 -22.24
N GLY A 269 -13.74 -33.94 -23.19
CA GLY A 269 -13.98 -33.78 -24.63
C GLY A 269 -13.23 -32.64 -25.33
N TYR A 270 -12.40 -31.87 -24.62
CA TYR A 270 -11.49 -30.88 -25.21
C TYR A 270 -10.03 -31.35 -25.07
N THR A 271 -9.20 -31.06 -26.08
CA THR A 271 -7.75 -31.29 -26.02
C THR A 271 -7.08 -30.13 -25.29
N ASP A 272 -6.18 -30.45 -24.37
CA ASP A 272 -5.29 -29.48 -23.73
C ASP A 272 -4.30 -28.96 -24.80
N ASP A 273 -4.32 -27.66 -25.06
CA ASP A 273 -3.35 -26.96 -25.93
C ASP A 273 -2.01 -26.69 -25.20
#